data_AF-A0A8D8CUR5-F1
#
_entry.id   AF-A0A8D8CUR5-F1
#
_cell.length_a   1.000
_cell.length_b   1.000
_cell.length_c   1.000
_cell.angle_alpha   90.00
_cell.angle_beta   90.00
_cell.angle_gamma   90.00
#
_symmetry.space_group_name_H-M   'P 1'
#
loop_
_entity.id
_entity.type
_entity.pdbx_description
1 polymer ?
#
loop_
_entity_poly.entity_id
_entity_poly.type
_entity_poly.pdbx_seq_one_letter_code
_entity_poly.pdbx_strand_id
1 'polypeptide(L)'
;MAEPVEKLKTIREGSAEILVAEHVFYNPVQEFNRDLSICVLATFSRVWQRERAEARRKKAKDGPAEVVELVAGQRCEQGLRILEALSATGLRSVRYANEIPGVKEIVANDLSKSAVESIENSVRHNKLEHLITPSFNDAMTLMYTSTHPDKRFTAIDLDPYGHPTRFLDG
;
A
#
# COMPACT_ATOMS: atom_id res chain seq x y z
N MET A 1 20.29 25.28 -19.08
CA MET A 1 19.00 25.92 -18.74
C MET A 1 18.43 25.10 -17.59
N ALA A 2 18.08 25.73 -16.46
CA ALA A 2 17.41 25.00 -15.37
C ALA A 2 16.00 24.64 -15.84
N GLU A 3 15.60 23.38 -15.68
CA GLU A 3 14.22 22.96 -15.93
C GLU A 3 13.28 23.73 -14.98
N PRO A 4 12.09 24.17 -15.45
CA PRO A 4 11.14 24.84 -14.58
C PRO A 4 10.73 23.91 -13.45
N VAL A 5 10.91 24.37 -12.21
CA VAL A 5 10.43 23.65 -11.02
C VAL A 5 8.92 23.54 -11.13
N GLU A 6 8.42 22.33 -11.33
CA GLU A 6 6.99 22.07 -11.42
C GLU A 6 6.31 22.48 -10.10
N LYS A 7 5.23 23.26 -10.20
CA LYS A 7 4.47 23.68 -9.02
C LYS A 7 3.67 22.48 -8.51
N LEU A 8 4.10 21.91 -7.39
CA LEU A 8 3.40 20.85 -6.70
C LEU A 8 2.31 21.43 -5.80
N LYS A 9 1.11 20.86 -5.87
CA LYS A 9 -0.01 21.13 -4.94
C LYS A 9 0.01 20.12 -3.81
N THR A 10 -0.17 20.60 -2.58
CA THR A 10 -0.34 19.72 -1.43
C THR A 10 -1.81 19.34 -1.25
N ILE A 11 -2.08 18.05 -1.06
CA ILE A 11 -3.41 17.51 -0.73
C ILE A 11 -3.31 16.75 0.59
N ARG A 12 -4.29 16.94 1.48
CA ARG A 12 -4.40 16.23 2.75
C ARG A 12 -5.68 15.40 2.77
N GLU A 13 -5.57 14.16 3.22
CA GLU A 13 -6.71 13.28 3.48
C GLU A 13 -6.36 12.29 4.59
N GLY A 14 -7.22 12.22 5.61
CA GLY A 14 -6.93 11.44 6.81
C GLY A 14 -5.58 11.83 7.42
N SER A 15 -4.70 10.86 7.60
CA SER A 15 -3.34 11.07 8.13
C SER A 15 -2.29 11.37 7.05
N ALA A 16 -2.67 11.34 5.76
CA ALA A 16 -1.75 11.50 4.65
C ALA A 16 -1.67 12.94 4.14
N GLU A 17 -0.47 13.34 3.75
CA GLU A 17 -0.22 14.57 2.99
C GLU A 17 0.58 14.23 1.73
N ILE A 18 0.04 14.48 0.54
CA ILE A 18 0.70 14.14 -0.73
C ILE A 18 1.02 15.37 -1.56
N LEU A 19 2.03 15.24 -2.42
CA LEU A 19 2.45 16.26 -3.37
C LEU A 19 1.98 15.85 -4.77
N VAL A 20 1.14 16.67 -5.39
CA VAL A 20 0.46 16.36 -6.65
C VAL A 20 0.84 17.40 -7.70
N ALA A 21 1.40 16.93 -8.81
CA ALA A 21 1.58 17.72 -10.03
C ALA A 21 0.23 17.91 -10.74
N GLU A 22 0.06 19.00 -11.51
CA GLU A 22 -1.24 19.35 -12.13
C GLU A 22 -1.83 18.24 -13.01
N HIS A 23 -0.98 17.38 -13.58
CA HIS A 23 -1.35 16.35 -14.53
C HIS A 23 -1.60 14.97 -13.89
N VAL A 24 -1.50 14.84 -12.57
CA VAL A 24 -1.68 13.57 -11.86
C VAL A 24 -3.04 13.54 -11.15
N PHE A 25 -3.75 12.43 -11.29
CA PHE A 25 -5.15 12.35 -10.87
C PHE A 25 -5.32 12.24 -9.35
N TYR A 26 -6.28 13.02 -8.85
CA TYR A 26 -6.85 12.87 -7.52
C TYR A 26 -8.36 13.10 -7.58
N ASN A 27 -9.13 12.25 -6.91
CA ASN A 27 -10.58 12.40 -6.78
C ASN A 27 -11.00 12.46 -5.30
N PRO A 28 -11.49 13.61 -4.81
CA PRO A 28 -11.94 13.75 -3.42
C PRO A 28 -13.20 12.92 -3.12
N VAL A 29 -14.04 12.60 -4.12
CA VAL A 29 -15.24 11.78 -3.93
C VAL A 29 -14.89 10.35 -3.47
N GLN A 30 -13.66 9.90 -3.71
CA GLN A 30 -13.17 8.56 -3.36
C GLN A 30 -12.65 8.46 -1.90
N GLU A 31 -12.77 9.51 -1.08
CA GLU A 31 -12.34 9.49 0.33
C GLU A 31 -13.01 8.34 1.10
N PHE A 32 -14.32 8.20 0.97
CA PHE A 32 -15.07 7.11 1.62
C PHE A 32 -14.62 5.71 1.17
N ASN A 33 -14.28 5.54 -0.11
CA ASN A 33 -13.76 4.26 -0.61
C ASN A 33 -12.41 3.93 0.05
N ARG A 34 -11.52 4.93 0.18
CA ARG A 34 -10.22 4.77 0.84
C ARG A 34 -10.37 4.45 2.32
N ASP A 35 -11.28 5.14 3.03
CA ASP A 35 -11.60 4.84 4.43
C ASP A 35 -12.10 3.40 4.61
N LEU A 36 -12.97 2.94 3.71
CA LEU A 36 -13.48 1.57 3.73
C LEU A 36 -12.34 0.56 3.55
N SER A 37 -11.45 0.76 2.56
CA SER A 37 -10.31 -0.13 2.37
C SER A 37 -9.38 -0.17 3.59
N ILE A 38 -9.14 0.98 4.24
CA ILE A 38 -8.33 1.04 5.47
C ILE A 38 -8.99 0.25 6.60
N CYS A 39 -10.30 0.41 6.81
CA CYS A 39 -11.05 -0.33 7.82
C CYS A 39 -10.96 -1.85 7.59
N VAL A 40 -11.14 -2.29 6.34
CA VAL A 40 -11.05 -3.70 5.95
C VAL A 40 -9.63 -4.24 6.18
N LEU A 41 -8.61 -3.55 5.69
CA LEU A 41 -7.23 -4.01 5.79
C LEU A 41 -6.70 -3.98 7.23
N ALA A 42 -7.08 -2.98 8.03
CA ALA A 42 -6.73 -2.92 9.45
C ALA A 42 -7.38 -4.07 10.24
N THR A 43 -8.64 -4.40 9.94
CA THR A 43 -9.32 -5.55 10.53
C THR A 43 -8.68 -6.86 10.08
N PHE A 44 -8.41 -7.01 8.79
CA PHE A 44 -7.75 -8.18 8.21
C PHE A 44 -6.35 -8.40 8.81
N SER A 45 -5.55 -7.34 8.98
CA SER A 45 -4.23 -7.40 9.63
C SER A 45 -4.31 -8.04 11.02
N ARG A 46 -5.27 -7.60 11.85
CA ARG A 46 -5.47 -8.15 13.20
C ARG A 46 -5.86 -9.63 13.17
N VAL A 47 -6.77 -10.02 12.28
CA VAL A 47 -7.20 -11.41 12.11
C VAL A 47 -6.03 -12.28 11.62
N TRP A 48 -5.34 -11.85 10.57
CA TRP A 48 -4.19 -12.51 9.98
C TRP A 48 -3.08 -12.78 11.00
N GLN A 49 -2.75 -11.77 11.81
CA GLN A 49 -1.71 -11.90 12.83
C GLN A 49 -2.12 -12.87 13.95
N ARG A 50 -3.39 -12.85 14.37
CA ARG A 50 -3.91 -13.79 15.35
C ARG A 50 -3.84 -15.23 14.84
N GLU A 51 -4.32 -15.49 13.62
CA GLU A 51 -4.31 -16.84 13.03
C GLU A 51 -2.89 -17.40 12.87
N ARG A 52 -1.94 -16.55 12.46
CA ARG A 52 -0.52 -16.94 12.35
C ARG A 52 0.12 -17.19 13.71
N ALA A 53 -0.20 -16.38 14.72
CA ALA A 53 0.26 -16.61 16.09
C ALA A 53 -0.27 -17.95 16.63
N GLU A 54 -1.55 -18.26 16.42
CA GLU A 54 -2.16 -19.54 16.80
C GLU A 54 -1.51 -20.73 16.06
N ALA A 55 -1.28 -20.60 14.75
CA ALA A 55 -0.60 -21.64 13.96
C ALA A 55 0.84 -21.90 14.43
N ARG A 56 1.56 -20.86 14.85
CA ARG A 56 2.92 -20.99 15.43
C ARG A 56 2.89 -21.64 16.80
N ARG A 57 1.95 -21.25 17.67
CA ARG A 57 1.76 -21.89 18.99
C ARG A 57 1.54 -23.40 18.83
N LYS A 58 0.69 -23.82 17.89
CA LYS A 58 0.46 -25.25 17.58
C LYS A 58 1.73 -25.99 17.15
N LYS A 59 2.67 -25.31 16.49
CA LYS A 59 3.94 -25.90 16.02
C LYS A 59 5.05 -25.88 17.08
N ALA A 60 5.08 -24.88 17.95
CA ALA A 60 6.21 -24.63 18.87
C ALA A 60 6.24 -25.51 20.13
N LYS A 61 5.21 -26.34 20.38
CA LYS A 61 5.05 -27.29 21.52
C LYS A 61 5.15 -26.75 22.95
N ASP A 62 5.83 -25.65 23.23
CA ASP A 62 5.68 -24.81 24.43
C ASP A 62 6.67 -23.64 24.35
N GLY A 63 6.14 -22.42 24.33
CA GLY A 63 6.93 -21.19 24.35
C GLY A 63 5.98 -19.99 24.51
N PRO A 64 6.36 -18.95 25.27
CA PRO A 64 5.52 -17.79 25.43
C PRO A 64 5.26 -17.17 24.06
N ALA A 65 4.00 -16.88 23.78
CA ALA A 65 3.65 -16.19 22.56
C ALA A 65 4.16 -14.76 22.65
N GLU A 66 5.13 -14.41 21.82
CA GLU A 66 5.56 -13.03 21.65
C GLU A 66 4.34 -12.22 21.17
N VAL A 67 3.83 -11.37 22.06
CA VAL A 67 2.76 -10.43 21.71
C VAL A 67 3.44 -9.28 20.98
N VAL A 68 3.43 -9.33 19.65
CA VAL A 68 3.91 -8.22 18.84
C VAL A 68 2.82 -7.16 18.83
N GLU A 69 3.10 -6.02 19.45
CA GLU A 69 2.24 -4.84 19.34
C GLU A 69 2.22 -4.38 17.88
N LEU A 70 1.03 -4.27 17.30
CA LEU A 70 0.87 -3.85 15.91
C LEU A 70 0.67 -2.34 15.89
N VAL A 71 1.67 -1.62 15.37
CA VAL A 71 1.66 -0.15 15.28
C VAL A 71 1.66 0.25 13.80
N ALA A 72 0.80 1.20 13.43
CA ALA A 72 0.80 1.76 12.09
C ALA A 72 2.03 2.67 11.89
N GLY A 73 2.53 2.79 10.66
CA GLY A 73 3.78 3.49 10.35
C GLY A 73 5.06 2.73 10.70
N GLN A 74 4.96 1.57 11.35
CA GLN A 74 6.10 0.70 11.68
C GLN A 74 6.09 -0.58 10.87
N ARG A 75 7.28 -0.99 10.42
CA ARG A 75 7.46 -2.22 9.66
C ARG A 75 7.32 -3.45 10.56
N CYS A 76 6.42 -4.35 10.17
CA CYS A 76 6.25 -5.66 10.77
C CYS A 76 6.77 -6.73 9.80
N GLU A 77 7.92 -7.36 10.09
CA GLU A 77 8.55 -8.34 9.18
C GLU A 77 7.67 -9.55 8.84
N GLN A 78 6.72 -9.85 9.71
CA GLN A 78 5.76 -10.94 9.56
C GLN A 78 4.34 -10.43 9.22
N GLY A 79 4.24 -9.15 8.84
CA GLY A 79 3.03 -8.43 8.53
C GLY A 79 2.55 -8.61 7.09
N LEU A 80 1.60 -7.76 6.71
CA LEU A 80 0.97 -7.78 5.40
C LEU A 80 1.90 -7.23 4.32
N ARG A 81 1.96 -7.92 3.18
CA ARG A 81 2.50 -7.40 1.93
C ARG A 81 1.34 -6.95 1.04
N ILE A 82 1.19 -5.66 0.84
CA ILE A 82 0.03 -5.05 0.17
C ILE A 82 0.46 -4.54 -1.21
N LEU A 83 -0.37 -4.74 -2.23
CA LEU A 83 -0.22 -4.11 -3.54
C LEU A 83 -1.33 -3.07 -3.73
N GLU A 84 -0.97 -1.83 -3.98
CA GLU A 84 -1.84 -0.87 -4.67
C GLU A 84 -1.48 -0.91 -6.16
N ALA A 85 -2.32 -1.56 -6.97
CA ALA A 85 -1.95 -1.91 -8.34
C ALA A 85 -1.97 -0.72 -9.31
N LEU A 86 -2.82 0.28 -9.05
CA LEU A 86 -3.02 1.49 -9.86
C LEU A 86 -3.02 2.72 -8.94
N SER A 87 -1.82 3.20 -8.59
CA SER A 87 -1.61 4.07 -7.43
C SER A 87 -1.75 5.56 -7.71
N ALA A 88 -1.60 6.01 -8.96
CA ALA A 88 -1.64 7.41 -9.37
C ALA A 88 -0.73 8.31 -8.50
N THR A 89 -1.29 8.98 -7.49
CA THR A 89 -0.55 9.87 -6.58
C THR A 89 0.12 9.16 -5.41
N GLY A 90 -0.23 7.90 -5.13
CA GLY A 90 0.23 7.19 -3.94
C GLY A 90 -0.57 7.49 -2.67
N LEU A 91 -1.66 8.27 -2.75
CA LEU A 91 -2.44 8.68 -1.57
C LEU A 91 -2.85 7.49 -0.69
N ARG A 92 -3.43 6.47 -1.33
CA ARG A 92 -3.94 5.28 -0.64
C ARG A 92 -2.79 4.51 0.00
N SER A 93 -1.66 4.34 -0.70
CA SER A 93 -0.44 3.75 -0.12
C SER A 93 0.09 4.53 1.09
N VAL A 94 0.11 5.86 1.06
CA VAL A 94 0.52 6.69 2.20
C VAL A 94 -0.43 6.48 3.38
N ARG A 95 -1.74 6.51 3.14
CA ARG A 95 -2.73 6.22 4.18
C ARG A 95 -2.60 4.80 4.72
N TYR A 96 -2.34 3.81 3.86
CA TYR A 96 -2.11 2.43 4.28
C TYR A 96 -0.92 2.31 5.22
N ALA A 97 0.18 2.97 4.91
CA ALA A 97 1.35 2.99 5.79
C ALA A 97 1.04 3.67 7.13
N ASN A 98 0.34 4.81 7.12
CA ASN A 98 0.07 5.60 8.32
C ASN A 98 -1.04 5.05 9.22
N GLU A 99 -2.02 4.32 8.65
CA GLU A 99 -3.27 3.99 9.33
C GLU A 99 -3.47 2.49 9.55
N ILE A 100 -2.77 1.62 8.80
CA ILE A 100 -2.88 0.17 8.94
C ILE A 100 -1.72 -0.38 9.78
N PRO A 101 -2.01 -0.97 10.96
CA PRO A 101 -0.97 -1.60 11.76
C PRO A 101 -0.58 -2.96 11.18
N GLY A 102 0.65 -3.42 11.45
CA GLY A 102 1.09 -4.76 11.04
C GLY A 102 1.40 -4.91 9.54
N VAL A 103 1.81 -3.83 8.88
CA VAL A 103 2.25 -3.83 7.49
C VAL A 103 3.73 -4.19 7.40
N LYS A 104 4.10 -5.06 6.46
CA LYS A 104 5.49 -5.39 6.11
C LYS A 104 6.02 -4.50 5.00
N GLU A 105 5.24 -4.37 3.94
CA GLU A 105 5.59 -3.63 2.73
C GLU A 105 4.29 -3.31 1.97
N ILE A 106 4.26 -2.11 1.38
CA ILE A 106 3.25 -1.68 0.42
C ILE A 106 3.98 -1.42 -0.90
N VAL A 107 3.56 -2.09 -1.96
CA VAL A 107 4.02 -1.79 -3.31
C VAL A 107 3.00 -0.85 -3.95
N ALA A 108 3.43 0.37 -4.24
CA ALA A 108 2.63 1.42 -4.87
C ALA A 108 2.97 1.44 -6.37
N ASN A 109 2.13 0.80 -7.19
CA ASN A 109 2.42 0.56 -8.60
C ASN A 109 1.65 1.50 -9.52
N ASP A 110 2.30 1.97 -10.58
CA ASP A 110 1.61 2.64 -11.69
C ASP A 110 2.31 2.35 -13.03
N LEU A 111 1.57 2.50 -14.13
CA LEU A 111 2.08 2.38 -15.51
C LEU A 111 2.56 3.73 -16.06
N SER A 112 2.29 4.85 -15.37
CA SER A 112 2.83 6.16 -15.72
C SER A 112 4.10 6.46 -14.93
N LYS A 113 5.18 6.81 -15.63
CA LYS A 113 6.42 7.27 -14.98
C LYS A 113 6.18 8.50 -14.10
N SER A 114 5.35 9.46 -14.53
CA SER A 114 5.05 10.66 -13.75
C SER A 114 4.21 10.37 -12.50
N ALA A 115 3.37 9.35 -12.55
CA ALA A 115 2.67 8.84 -11.37
C ALA A 115 3.68 8.25 -10.38
N VAL A 116 4.63 7.43 -10.85
CA VAL A 116 5.67 6.87 -10.00
C VAL A 116 6.56 7.94 -9.37
N GLU A 117 6.93 8.99 -10.11
CA GLU A 117 7.64 10.15 -9.57
C GLU A 117 6.81 10.87 -8.48
N SER A 118 5.48 10.94 -8.65
CA SER A 118 4.57 11.51 -7.64
C SER A 118 4.46 10.63 -6.39
N ILE A 119 4.43 9.31 -6.55
CA ILE A 119 4.48 8.35 -5.46
C ILE A 119 5.79 8.53 -4.69
N GLU A 120 6.93 8.56 -5.37
CA GLU A 120 8.25 8.77 -4.76
C GLU A 120 8.31 10.07 -3.96
N ASN A 121 7.82 11.18 -4.53
CA ASN A 121 7.78 12.47 -3.85
C ASN A 121 6.90 12.42 -2.60
N SER A 122 5.72 11.79 -2.70
CA SER A 122 4.80 11.65 -1.57
C SER A 122 5.36 10.73 -0.47
N VAL A 123 5.99 9.62 -0.84
CA VAL A 123 6.64 8.71 0.13
C VAL A 123 7.78 9.42 0.87
N ARG A 124 8.65 10.14 0.15
CA ARG A 124 9.74 10.94 0.76
C ARG A 124 9.21 12.04 1.67
N HIS A 125 8.15 12.73 1.24
CA HIS A 125 7.52 13.80 2.02
C HIS A 125 6.98 13.29 3.37
N ASN A 126 6.41 12.08 3.39
CA ASN A 126 5.88 11.45 4.60
C ASN A 126 6.90 10.63 5.38
N LYS A 127 8.13 10.46 4.88
CA LYS A 127 9.20 9.63 5.48
C LYS A 127 8.79 8.16 5.60
N LEU A 128 8.24 7.61 4.51
CA LEU A 128 7.67 6.25 4.45
C LEU A 128 8.46 5.29 3.56
N GLU A 129 9.69 5.62 3.19
CA GLU A 129 10.56 4.82 2.32
C GLU A 129 10.84 3.42 2.88
N HIS A 130 10.73 3.24 4.20
CA HIS A 130 10.90 1.94 4.87
C HIS A 130 9.68 1.02 4.76
N LEU A 131 8.53 1.53 4.30
CA LEU A 131 7.27 0.79 4.19
C LEU A 131 6.73 0.74 2.76
N ILE A 132 6.92 1.80 1.97
CA ILE A 132 6.33 1.92 0.63
C ILE A 132 7.43 1.81 -0.42
N THR A 133 7.24 0.88 -1.35
CA THR A 133 8.09 0.68 -2.53
C THR A 133 7.33 1.15 -3.78
N PRO A 134 7.72 2.29 -4.39
CA PRO A 134 7.20 2.72 -5.69
C PRO A 134 7.57 1.70 -6.79
N SER A 135 6.66 1.46 -7.74
CA SER A 135 6.87 0.52 -8.84
C SER A 135 6.35 1.08 -10.17
N PHE A 136 7.21 1.09 -11.19
CA PHE A 136 6.83 1.37 -12.57
C PHE A 136 6.66 0.06 -13.35
N ASN A 137 5.47 -0.55 -13.28
CA ASN A 137 5.17 -1.81 -13.96
C ASN A 137 3.72 -1.87 -14.44
N ASP A 138 3.48 -2.73 -15.43
CA ASP A 138 2.13 -3.22 -15.72
C ASP A 138 1.62 -4.05 -14.53
N ALA A 139 0.42 -3.71 -14.05
CA ALA A 139 -0.16 -4.31 -12.86
C ALA A 139 -0.37 -5.82 -12.99
N MET A 140 -0.82 -6.31 -14.16
CA MET A 140 -1.05 -7.74 -14.39
C MET A 140 0.27 -8.51 -14.35
N THR A 141 1.30 -7.99 -15.01
CA THR A 141 2.65 -8.55 -15.01
C THR A 141 3.22 -8.63 -13.60
N LEU A 142 3.08 -7.56 -12.81
CA LEU A 142 3.53 -7.52 -11.42
C LEU A 142 2.80 -8.55 -10.54
N MET A 143 1.48 -8.68 -10.70
CA MET A 143 0.71 -9.70 -9.98
C MET A 143 1.11 -11.12 -10.37
N TYR A 144 1.24 -11.41 -11.66
CA TYR A 144 1.59 -12.74 -12.18
C TYR A 144 2.97 -13.20 -11.69
N THR A 145 3.94 -12.29 -11.72
CA THR A 145 5.33 -12.56 -11.29
C THR A 145 5.49 -12.62 -9.77
N SER A 146 4.47 -12.20 -9.00
CA SER A 146 4.47 -12.22 -7.54
C SER A 146 3.78 -13.45 -6.94
N THR A 147 3.44 -14.47 -7.73
CA THR A 147 2.69 -15.65 -7.26
C THR A 147 3.48 -16.61 -6.36
N HIS A 148 4.82 -16.55 -6.40
CA HIS A 148 5.71 -17.35 -5.54
C HIS A 148 5.42 -17.06 -4.05
N PRO A 149 5.35 -18.07 -3.15
CA PRO A 149 4.97 -17.87 -1.75
C PRO A 149 5.71 -16.74 -1.03
N ASP A 150 7.01 -16.59 -1.28
CA ASP A 150 7.83 -15.56 -0.62
C ASP A 150 7.60 -14.13 -1.15
N LYS A 151 7.00 -14.00 -2.34
CA LYS A 151 6.71 -12.71 -3.00
C LYS A 151 5.21 -12.39 -3.01
N ARG A 152 4.36 -13.34 -2.63
CA ARG A 152 2.91 -13.20 -2.73
C ARG A 152 2.40 -12.04 -1.88
N PHE A 153 1.57 -11.21 -2.51
CA PHE A 153 0.81 -10.19 -1.80
C PHE A 153 -0.26 -10.86 -0.94
N THR A 154 -0.39 -10.42 0.31
CA THR A 154 -1.48 -10.82 1.20
C THR A 154 -2.77 -10.09 0.89
N ALA A 155 -2.67 -8.88 0.32
CA ALA A 155 -3.81 -8.09 -0.12
C ALA A 155 -3.45 -7.32 -1.39
N ILE A 156 -4.39 -7.21 -2.32
CA ILE A 156 -4.28 -6.46 -3.55
C ILE A 156 -5.47 -5.51 -3.62
N ASP A 157 -5.20 -4.22 -3.77
CA ASP A 157 -6.18 -3.19 -4.06
C ASP A 157 -6.22 -2.90 -5.57
N LEU A 158 -7.39 -3.09 -6.17
CA LEU A 158 -7.68 -2.88 -7.59
C LEU A 158 -8.75 -1.79 -7.73
N ASP A 159 -8.32 -0.56 -8.00
CA ASP A 159 -9.19 0.61 -8.20
C ASP A 159 -8.96 1.25 -9.59
N PRO A 160 -9.30 0.56 -10.69
CA PRO A 160 -9.10 1.09 -12.03
C PRO A 160 -10.20 2.08 -12.42
N TYR A 161 -9.90 2.92 -13.42
CA TYR A 161 -10.97 3.59 -14.14
C TYR A 161 -11.79 2.57 -14.93
N GLY A 162 -13.09 2.55 -14.64
CA GLY A 162 -14.01 1.62 -15.29
C GLY A 162 -14.02 0.26 -14.59
N HIS A 163 -14.03 -0.82 -15.36
CA HIS A 163 -14.29 -2.16 -14.84
C HIS A 163 -13.00 -2.95 -14.55
N PRO A 164 -12.91 -3.70 -13.43
CA PRO A 164 -11.70 -4.42 -13.05
C PRO A 164 -11.47 -5.75 -13.79
N THR A 165 -12.36 -6.23 -14.67
CA THR A 165 -12.26 -7.56 -15.33
C THR A 165 -10.88 -7.81 -15.94
N ARG A 166 -10.26 -6.80 -16.55
CA ARG A 166 -8.93 -6.93 -17.16
C ARG A 166 -7.87 -7.46 -16.18
N PHE A 167 -8.04 -7.19 -14.89
CA PHE A 167 -7.08 -7.54 -13.83
C PHE A 167 -7.46 -8.83 -13.08
N LEU A 168 -8.61 -9.42 -13.40
CA LEU A 168 -9.13 -10.64 -12.78
C LEU A 168 -9.13 -11.75 -13.80
N ASP A 169 -8.49 -12.86 -13.46
CA ASP A 169 -8.52 -14.11 -14.24
C ASP A 169 -9.46 -15.11 -13.53
N GLY A 170 -10.17 -15.92 -14.32
CA GLY A 170 -11.26 -16.80 -13.87
C GLY A 170 -10.89 -18.28 -13.87
#